data_AF-A0A957XQR9-F1
#
_entry.id   AF-A0A957XQR9-F1
#
_cell.length_a   1.000
_cell.length_b   1.000
_cell.length_c   1.000
_cell.angle_alpha   90.00
_cell.angle_beta   90.00
_cell.angle_gamma   90.00
#
_symmetry.space_group_name_H-M   'P 1'
#
loop_
_entity.id
_entity.type
_entity.pdbx_description
1 polymer ?
#
loop_
_entity_poly.entity_id
_entity_poly.type
_entity_poly.pdbx_seq_one_letter_code
_entity_poly.pdbx_strand_id
1 'polypeptide(L)' 'MTTAELIKSAQFITDAEGNKTAVVLDISVWEEIVLALKSAGQLEEFNNLDLELAEWDVLSNEA' A
#
# COMPACT_ATOMS: atom_id res chain seq x y z
N MET A 1 -11.63 2.50 12.84
CA MET A 1 -11.58 1.06 12.55
C MET A 1 -10.41 0.48 13.33
N THR A 2 -10.47 -0.77 13.80
CA THR A 2 -9.32 -1.35 14.52
C THR A 2 -8.31 -1.95 13.52
N THR A 3 -7.03 -2.00 13.88
CA THR A 3 -5.96 -2.59 13.04
C THR A 3 -6.26 -4.04 12.64
N ALA A 4 -6.97 -4.79 13.49
CA ALA A 4 -7.39 -6.15 13.21
C ALA A 4 -8.46 -6.25 12.10
N GLU A 5 -9.31 -5.23 11.95
CA GLU A 5 -10.31 -5.16 10.89
C GLU A 5 -9.68 -4.77 9.55
N LEU A 6 -8.67 -3.88 9.57
CA LEU A 6 -7.84 -3.52 8.41
C LEU A 6 -7.09 -4.73 7.84
N ILE A 7 -6.55 -5.60 8.70
CA ILE A 7 -5.86 -6.82 8.26
C ILE A 7 -6.83 -7.84 7.64
N LYS A 8 -8.11 -7.82 8.01
CA LYS A 8 -9.12 -8.74 7.45
C LYS A 8 -9.57 -8.35 6.04
N SER A 9 -9.43 -7.09 5.64
CA SER A 9 -9.68 -6.67 4.25
C SER A 9 -8.48 -6.89 3.34
N ALA A 10 -7.29 -7.15 3.90
CA ALA A 10 -6.08 -7.39 3.14
C ALA A 10 -6.12 -8.74 2.41
N GLN A 11 -5.96 -8.70 1.08
CA GLN A 11 -5.80 -9.90 0.27
C GLN A 11 -4.35 -10.09 -0.13
N PHE A 12 -3.78 -11.27 0.09
CA PHE A 12 -2.40 -11.55 -0.27
C PHE A 12 -2.33 -12.26 -1.62
N ILE A 13 -1.51 -11.73 -2.51
CA ILE A 13 -1.13 -12.39 -3.75
C ILE A 13 0.08 -13.27 -3.43
N THR A 14 0.00 -14.54 -3.84
CA THR A 14 1.08 -15.51 -3.64
C THR A 14 1.68 -15.95 -4.97
N ASP A 15 2.97 -16.25 -4.98
CA ASP A 15 3.60 -16.93 -6.11
C ASP A 15 3.20 -18.41 -6.19
N ALA A 16 3.74 -19.12 -7.19
CA ALA A 16 3.47 -20.54 -7.42
C ALA A 16 4.01 -21.46 -6.29
N GLU A 17 4.90 -20.96 -5.45
CA GLU A 17 5.46 -21.68 -4.30
C GLU A 17 4.68 -21.37 -3.00
N GLY A 18 3.71 -20.46 -3.06
CA GLY A 18 2.89 -20.05 -1.92
C GLY A 18 3.51 -18.93 -1.09
N ASN A 19 4.60 -18.31 -1.54
CA ASN A 19 5.17 -17.15 -0.86
C ASN A 19 4.31 -15.92 -1.14
N LYS A 20 4.02 -15.13 -0.10
CA LYS A 20 3.27 -13.88 -0.23
C LYS A 20 4.16 -12.82 -0.88
N THR A 21 3.80 -12.39 -2.09
CA THR A 21 4.60 -11.44 -2.88
C THR A 21 4.03 -10.03 -2.86
N ALA A 22 2.71 -9.89 -2.72
CA ALA A 22 2.04 -8.60 -2.64
C ALA A 22 0.81 -8.67 -1.73
N VAL A 23 0.34 -7.48 -1.32
CA VAL A 23 -0.91 -7.31 -0.57
C VAL A 23 -1.77 -6.27 -1.27
N VAL A 24 -3.04 -6.61 -1.46
CA VAL A 24 -4.08 -5.71 -1.95
C VAL A 24 -4.81 -5.17 -0.74
N LEU A 25 -4.90 -3.85 -0.64
CA LEU A 25 -5.51 -3.10 0.44
C LEU A 25 -6.45 -2.05 -0.16
N ASP A 26 -7.51 -1.68 0.56
CA ASP A 26 -8.23 -0.46 0.20
C ASP A 26 -7.32 0.75 0.39
N ILE A 27 -7.46 1.75 -0.49
CA ILE A 27 -6.61 2.95 -0.49
C ILE A 27 -6.63 3.66 0.87
N SER A 28 -7.80 3.76 1.51
CA SER A 28 -7.94 4.38 2.83
C SER A 28 -7.13 3.66 3.92
N VAL A 29 -6.98 2.33 3.81
CA VAL A 29 -6.16 1.53 4.72
C VAL A 29 -4.68 1.77 4.48
N TRP A 30 -4.28 1.83 3.21
CA TRP A 30 -2.90 2.13 2.82
C TRP A 30 -2.45 3.49 3.34
N GLU A 31 -3.28 4.52 3.19
CA GLU A 31 -3.00 5.87 3.68
C GLU A 31 -2.78 5.91 5.20
N GLU A 32 -3.63 5.21 5.98
CA GLU A 32 -3.48 5.12 7.44
C GLU A 32 -2.15 4.43 7.83
N ILE A 33 -1.76 3.37 7.11
CA ILE A 33 -0.50 2.65 7.35
C ILE A 33 0.70 3.57 7.06
N VAL A 34 0.70 4.25 5.92
CA VAL A 34 1.76 5.19 5.55
C VAL A 34 1.86 6.31 6.58
N LEU A 35 0.75 6.87 7.04
CA LEU A 35 0.73 7.94 8.04
C LEU A 35 1.25 7.47 9.40
N ALA A 36 0.89 6.25 9.83
CA ALA A 36 1.38 5.64 11.05
C ALA A 36 2.91 5.42 11.01
N LEU A 37 3.42 4.92 9.89
CA LEU A 37 4.84 4.67 9.69
C LEU A 37 5.65 5.98 9.59
N LYS A 38 5.11 7.03 8.95
CA LYS A 38 5.69 8.39 8.93
C LYS A 38 5.79 8.95 10.35
N SER A 39 4.74 8.78 11.13
CA SER A 39 4.69 9.24 12.53
C SER A 39 5.68 8.49 13.44
N ALA A 40 5.97 7.22 13.13
CA ALA A 40 6.94 6.41 13.86
C ALA A 40 8.41 6.73 13.51
N GLY A 41 8.67 7.65 12.58
CA GLY A 41 10.03 7.96 12.10
C GLY A 41 10.68 6.80 11.32
N GLN A 42 9.90 5.78 10.94
CA GLN A 42 10.37 4.61 10.20
C GLN A 42 10.27 4.81 8.68
N LEU A 43 9.90 6.02 8.23
CA LEU A 43 9.72 6.39 6.83
C LEU A 43 10.52 7.65 6.48
N GLU A 44 11.82 7.64 6.75
CA GLU A 44 12.70 8.72 6.27
C GLU A 44 12.84 8.71 4.72
N GLU A 45 12.51 7.61 4.04
CA GLU A 45 12.72 7.43 2.59
C GLU A 45 11.45 7.43 1.70
N PHE A 46 10.23 7.61 2.26
CA PHE A 46 8.99 7.54 1.45
C PHE A 46 8.63 8.83 0.69
N ASN A 47 9.44 9.88 0.77
CA ASN A 47 9.16 11.15 0.08
C ASN A 47 9.11 11.05 -1.46
N ASN A 48 9.53 9.91 -2.03
CA ASN A 48 9.48 9.66 -3.48
C ASN A 48 8.25 8.86 -3.95
N LEU A 49 7.42 8.30 -3.06
CA LEU A 49 6.25 7.52 -3.48
C LEU A 49 5.10 8.39 -4.01
N ASP A 50 5.06 9.68 -3.66
CA ASP A 50 4.08 10.63 -4.21
C ASP A 50 4.29 10.85 -5.73
N LEU A 51 5.47 10.55 -6.28
CA LEU A 51 5.76 10.66 -7.72
C LEU A 51 5.38 9.38 -8.49
N GLU A 52 5.62 8.21 -7.92
CA GLU A 52 5.40 6.94 -8.62
C GLU A 52 3.90 6.62 -8.76
N LEU A 53 3.05 7.01 -7.79
CA LEU A 53 1.60 6.85 -7.88
C LEU A 53 0.96 7.78 -8.94
N ALA A 54 1.54 8.94 -9.20
CA ALA A 54 1.06 9.87 -10.23
C ALA A 54 1.29 9.32 -11.65
N GLU A 55 2.36 8.55 -11.87
CA GLU A 55 2.66 7.96 -13.18
C GLU A 55 1.70 6.81 -13.55
N TRP A 56 1.23 6.03 -12.58
CA TRP A 56 0.23 4.97 -12.81
C TRP A 56 -1.17 5.52 -13.16
N ASP A 57 -1.56 6.66 -12.56
CA ASP A 57 -2.86 7.30 -12.84
C ASP A 57 -2.87 7.97 -14.23
N VAL A 58 -1.70 8.40 -14.72
CA VAL A 58 -1.52 8.90 -16.09
C VAL A 58 -1.54 7.75 -17.10
N LEU A 59 -0.87 6.63 -16.83
CA LEU A 59 -0.83 5.48 -17.74
C LEU A 59 -2.15 4.70 -17.84
N SER A 60 -3.00 4.75 -16.80
CA SER A 60 -4.30 4.07 -16.79
C SER A 60 -5.44 4.86 -17.43
N ASN A 61 -5.28 6.18 -17.62
CA ASN A 61 -6.25 7.04 -18.31
C ASN A 61 -5.97 7.23 -19.82
N GLU A 62 -4.86 6.67 -20.34
CA GLU A 62 -4.51 6.69 -21.76
C GLU A 62 -4.73 5.35 -22.50
N ALA A 63 -5.40 4.38 -21.87
CA ALA A 63 -5.77 3.07 -22.47
C ALA A 63 -7.29 2.92 -22.63
#